data_AF-A0A963KQK8-F1
#
_entry.id   AF-A0A963KQK8-F1
#
_cell.length_a   1.000
_cell.length_b   1.000
_cell.length_c   1.000
_cell.angle_alpha   90.00
_cell.angle_beta   90.00
_cell.angle_gamma   90.00
#
_symmetry.space_group_name_H-M   'P 1'
#
loop_
_entity.id
_entity.type
_entity.pdbx_description
1 polymer ?
#
loop_
_entity_poly.entity_id
_entity_poly.type
_entity_poly.pdbx_seq_one_letter_code
_entity_poly.pdbx_strand_id
1 'polypeptide(L)'
;MTEEGEIPAAEAGAGDTTLGRRMAAGAIWLVGLRLALRGLGLLSTLILARLLVPEDFGLVALAATSAAFLETAADFNFDLAIIRQNDSTRADYDTAWTLNLAKALLTAVALYTGAGWLAGFFEEPRLEALF
;
A
#
# COMPACT_ATOMS: atom_id res chain seq x y z
N MET A 1 -31.83 26.36 -47.75
CA MET A 1 -32.28 26.23 -46.35
C MET A 1 -32.23 24.74 -46.00
N THR A 2 -31.22 23.97 -46.43
CA THR A 2 -29.86 23.78 -45.87
C THR A 2 -29.86 23.16 -44.47
N GLU A 3 -29.86 21.83 -44.49
CA GLU A 3 -29.07 20.89 -43.69
C GLU A 3 -29.23 20.93 -42.16
N GLU A 4 -30.22 20.16 -41.69
CA GLU A 4 -30.12 19.48 -40.40
C GLU A 4 -28.88 18.59 -40.42
N GLY A 5 -27.85 19.02 -39.68
CA GLY A 5 -26.65 18.23 -39.45
C GLY A 5 -27.00 16.96 -38.70
N GLU A 6 -27.18 15.89 -39.46
CA GLU A 6 -27.13 14.50 -39.04
C GLU A 6 -25.92 14.32 -38.12
N ILE A 7 -26.14 14.17 -36.80
CA ILE A 7 -25.06 13.79 -35.89
C ILE A 7 -24.66 12.37 -36.28
N PRO A 8 -23.43 12.13 -36.77
CA PRO A 8 -23.03 10.80 -37.19
C PRO A 8 -23.01 9.88 -35.97
N ALA A 9 -23.88 8.87 -35.98
CA ALA A 9 -23.99 7.81 -34.97
C ALA A 9 -22.75 6.88 -34.90
N ALA A 10 -21.58 7.34 -35.40
CA ALA A 10 -20.37 6.55 -35.58
C ALA A 10 -19.38 6.63 -34.39
N GLU A 11 -19.55 7.56 -33.45
CA GLU A 11 -18.57 7.75 -32.35
C GLU A 11 -18.91 7.00 -31.04
N ALA A 12 -20.13 6.47 -30.90
CA ALA A 12 -20.59 5.85 -29.65
C ALA A 12 -20.06 4.41 -29.40
N GLY A 13 -19.38 3.79 -30.37
CA GLY A 13 -18.98 2.36 -30.29
C GLY A 13 -17.47 2.07 -30.15
N ALA A 14 -16.60 3.05 -30.37
CA ALA A 14 -15.15 2.85 -30.37
C ALA A 14 -14.47 3.04 -29.00
N GLY A 15 -15.14 3.74 -28.07
CA GLY A 15 -14.64 4.05 -26.73
C GLY A 15 -14.65 2.86 -25.76
N ASP A 16 -15.69 2.03 -25.80
CA ASP A 16 -15.96 1.04 -24.75
C ASP A 16 -14.99 -0.15 -24.77
N THR A 17 -14.64 -0.65 -25.97
CA THR A 17 -13.68 -1.75 -26.12
C THR A 17 -12.24 -1.32 -25.83
N THR A 18 -11.91 -0.06 -26.11
CA THR A 18 -10.57 0.51 -25.87
C THR A 18 -10.37 0.85 -24.40
N LEU A 19 -11.37 1.42 -23.73
CA LEU A 19 -11.31 1.76 -22.31
C LEU A 19 -11.25 0.50 -21.44
N GLY A 20 -12.13 -0.47 -21.68
CA GLY A 20 -12.14 -1.74 -20.95
C GLY A 20 -10.81 -2.49 -21.09
N ARG A 21 -10.22 -2.51 -22.29
CA ARG A 21 -8.90 -3.13 -22.51
C ARG A 21 -7.76 -2.40 -21.79
N ARG A 22 -7.77 -1.07 -21.74
CA ARG A 22 -6.76 -0.29 -20.99
C ARG A 22 -6.89 -0.48 -19.48
N MET A 23 -8.12 -0.51 -18.96
CA MET A 23 -8.37 -0.81 -17.55
C MET A 23 -7.95 -2.23 -17.18
N ALA A 24 -8.27 -3.22 -18.03
CA ALA A 24 -7.84 -4.61 -17.82
C ALA A 24 -6.31 -4.75 -17.84
N ALA A 25 -5.64 -4.09 -18.80
CA ALA A 25 -4.17 -4.09 -18.87
C ALA A 25 -3.55 -3.45 -17.62
N GLY A 26 -4.09 -2.32 -17.15
CA GLY A 26 -3.65 -1.67 -15.91
C GLY A 26 -3.88 -2.53 -14.67
N ALA A 27 -5.04 -3.19 -14.57
CA ALA A 27 -5.35 -4.10 -13.48
C ALA A 27 -4.40 -5.31 -13.46
N ILE A 28 -4.15 -5.93 -14.62
CA ILE A 28 -3.19 -7.04 -14.76
C ILE A 28 -1.79 -6.59 -14.35
N TRP A 29 -1.38 -5.38 -14.75
CA TRP A 29 -0.09 -4.81 -14.34
C TRP A 29 0.02 -4.63 -12.82
N LEU A 30 -1.00 -4.05 -12.17
CA LEU A 30 -1.03 -3.89 -10.72
C LEU A 30 -1.01 -5.24 -9.99
N VAL A 31 -1.79 -6.21 -10.47
CA VAL A 31 -1.83 -7.57 -9.88
C VAL A 31 -0.47 -8.24 -10.05
N GLY A 32 0.13 -8.18 -11.24
CA GLY A 32 1.45 -8.73 -11.52
C GLY A 32 2.53 -8.13 -10.61
N LEU A 33 2.53 -6.81 -10.44
CA LEU A 33 3.46 -6.12 -9.54
C LEU A 33 3.24 -6.53 -8.08
N ARG A 34 1.99 -6.56 -7.60
CA ARG A 34 1.68 -7.01 -6.24
C ARG A 34 2.11 -8.45 -5.99
N LEU A 35 1.93 -9.33 -6.97
CA LEU A 35 2.34 -10.73 -6.88
C LEU A 35 3.86 -10.87 -6.86
N ALA A 36 4.57 -10.08 -7.67
CA ALA A 36 6.02 -10.02 -7.67
C ALA A 36 6.58 -9.55 -6.32
N LEU A 37 6.03 -8.49 -5.74
CA LEU A 37 6.41 -7.98 -4.41
C LEU A 37 6.16 -9.03 -3.32
N ARG A 38 5.00 -9.70 -3.34
CA ARG A 38 4.72 -10.81 -2.40
C ARG A 38 5.66 -11.99 -2.58
N GLY A 39 5.98 -12.35 -3.83
CA GLY A 39 6.95 -13.40 -4.14
C GLY A 39 8.34 -13.08 -3.60
N LEU A 40 8.79 -11.84 -3.77
CA LEU A 40 10.04 -11.36 -3.17
C LEU A 40 10.02 -11.42 -1.65
N GLY A 41 8.91 -11.04 -1.01
CA GLY A 41 8.73 -11.18 0.44
C GLY A 41 8.86 -12.64 0.90
N LEU A 42 8.19 -13.58 0.23
CA LEU A 42 8.30 -15.01 0.53
C LEU A 42 9.73 -15.53 0.36
N LEU A 43 10.40 -15.15 -0.73
CA LEU A 43 11.80 -15.51 -0.95
C LEU A 43 12.71 -14.94 0.14
N SER A 44 12.50 -13.68 0.54
CA SER A 44 13.22 -13.04 1.64
C SER A 44 13.02 -13.81 2.94
N THR A 45 11.79 -14.16 3.31
CA THR A 45 11.49 -14.97 4.50
C THR A 45 12.15 -16.35 4.44
N LEU A 46 12.18 -16.99 3.27
CA LEU A 46 12.78 -18.32 3.09
C LEU A 46 14.32 -18.26 3.22
N ILE A 47 14.94 -17.23 2.66
CA ILE A 47 16.37 -16.94 2.85
C ILE A 47 16.64 -16.69 4.35
N LEU A 48 15.82 -15.88 5.00
CA LEU A 48 15.95 -15.56 6.41
C LEU A 48 15.82 -16.83 7.27
N ALA A 49 14.89 -17.72 6.96
CA ALA A 49 14.71 -19.01 7.65
C ALA A 49 15.91 -19.95 7.50
N ARG A 50 16.71 -19.80 6.43
CA ARG A 50 17.96 -20.55 6.24
C ARG A 50 19.17 -19.88 6.91
N LEU A 51 19.14 -18.56 7.09
CA LEU A 51 20.27 -17.77 7.59
C LEU A 51 20.22 -17.52 9.10
N LEU A 52 19.02 -17.41 9.69
CA LEU A 52 18.83 -17.20 11.12
C LEU A 52 18.96 -18.51 11.89
N VAL A 53 19.55 -18.42 13.08
CA VAL A 53 19.42 -19.44 14.13
C VAL A 53 17.94 -19.53 14.52
N PRO A 54 17.37 -20.73 14.72
CA PRO A 54 15.93 -20.92 14.99
C PRO A 54 15.36 -20.09 16.15
N GLU A 55 16.21 -19.59 17.04
CA GLU A 55 15.85 -18.76 18.19
C GLU A 55 15.45 -17.32 17.80
N ASP A 56 16.03 -16.73 16.76
CA ASP A 56 15.74 -15.33 16.38
C ASP A 56 14.52 -15.21 15.45
N PHE A 57 14.03 -16.33 14.90
CA PHE A 57 12.93 -16.34 13.94
C PHE A 57 11.59 -15.95 14.59
N GLY A 58 11.39 -16.35 15.85
CA GLY A 58 10.20 -15.98 16.63
C GLY A 58 10.13 -14.46 16.86
N LEU A 59 11.25 -13.85 17.22
CA LEU A 59 11.36 -12.40 17.44
C LEU A 59 11.04 -11.61 16.17
N VAL A 60 11.62 -12.00 15.03
CA VAL A 60 11.36 -11.33 13.75
C VAL A 60 9.90 -11.50 13.34
N ALA A 61 9.31 -12.69 13.53
CA ALA A 61 7.90 -12.93 13.20
C ALA A 61 6.94 -12.09 14.07
N LEU A 62 7.22 -11.97 15.37
CA LEU A 62 6.46 -11.11 16.28
C LEU A 62 6.59 -9.64 15.86
N ALA A 63 7.81 -9.18 15.62
CA ALA A 63 8.07 -7.80 15.21
C ALA A 63 7.38 -7.45 13.89
N ALA A 64 7.48 -8.33 12.88
CA ALA A 64 6.82 -8.16 11.60
C ALA A 64 5.30 -8.17 11.70
N THR A 65 4.73 -9.04 12.56
CA THR A 65 3.28 -9.10 12.78
C THR A 65 2.78 -7.83 13.49
N SER A 66 3.48 -7.36 14.51
CA SER A 66 3.17 -6.11 15.20
C SER A 66 3.25 -4.91 14.24
N ALA A 67 4.32 -4.81 13.44
CA ALA A 67 4.45 -3.77 12.44
C ALA A 67 3.32 -3.80 11.40
N ALA A 68 2.99 -4.99 10.87
CA ALA A 68 1.91 -5.16 9.90
C ALA A 68 0.53 -4.80 10.50
N PHE A 69 0.31 -5.11 11.78
CA PHE A 69 -0.92 -4.73 12.48
C PHE A 69 -1.04 -3.21 12.60
N LEU A 70 0.01 -2.52 13.05
CA LEU A 70 0.01 -1.05 13.13
C LEU A 70 -0.14 -0.40 11.76
N GLU A 71 0.55 -0.93 10.73
CA GLU A 71 0.45 -0.43 9.36
C GLU A 71 -0.99 -0.55 8.83
N THR A 72 -1.64 -1.69 9.06
CA THR A 72 -3.03 -1.92 8.65
C THR A 72 -4.01 -1.04 9.43
N ALA A 73 -3.78 -0.86 10.74
CA ALA A 73 -4.61 0.02 11.59
C ALA A 73 -4.47 1.50 11.21
N ALA A 74 -3.29 1.91 10.73
CA ALA A 74 -2.99 3.27 10.29
C ALA A 74 -3.25 3.50 8.80
N ASP A 75 -3.92 2.59 8.08
CA ASP A 75 -4.08 2.68 6.63
C ASP A 75 -5.17 3.67 6.20
N PHE A 76 -4.88 4.96 6.37
CA PHE A 76 -5.66 6.05 5.79
C PHE A 76 -5.26 6.19 4.31
N ASN A 77 -6.03 5.61 3.40
CA ASN A 77 -5.80 5.64 1.94
C ASN A 77 -6.10 7.04 1.34
N PHE A 78 -5.31 8.05 1.71
CA PHE A 78 -5.43 9.42 1.18
C PHE A 78 -5.23 9.48 -0.34
N ASP A 79 -4.41 8.57 -0.89
CA ASP A 79 -4.18 8.46 -2.33
C ASP A 79 -5.49 8.15 -3.08
N LEU A 80 -6.34 7.28 -2.52
CA LEU A 80 -7.64 6.96 -3.12
C LEU A 80 -8.63 8.13 -3.04
N ALA A 81 -8.51 8.97 -2.02
CA ALA A 81 -9.34 10.17 -1.88
C ALA A 81 -9.02 11.20 -2.97
N ILE A 82 -7.73 11.40 -3.29
CA ILE A 82 -7.30 12.26 -4.40
C ILE A 82 -7.68 11.69 -5.76
N ILE A 83 -7.49 10.38 -5.97
CA ILE A 83 -7.84 9.72 -7.25
C ILE A 83 -9.33 9.88 -7.59
N ARG A 84 -10.20 9.98 -6.58
CA ARG A 84 -11.66 10.18 -6.76
C ARG A 84 -12.04 11.63 -7.05
N GLN A 85 -11.14 12.59 -6.89
CA GLN A 85 -11.43 14.01 -7.01
C GLN A 85 -10.97 14.53 -8.38
N ASN A 86 -11.94 14.83 -9.24
CA ASN A 86 -11.73 15.10 -10.67
C ASN A 86 -11.05 16.46 -10.96
N ASP A 87 -11.03 17.38 -9.98
CA ASP A 87 -10.41 18.73 -10.05
C ASP A 87 -9.28 18.88 -9.00
N SER A 88 -8.46 17.84 -8.81
CA SER A 88 -7.35 17.91 -7.86
C SER A 88 -6.31 18.95 -8.29
N THR A 89 -6.05 19.92 -7.42
CA THR A 89 -5.04 20.97 -7.61
C THR A 89 -3.70 20.53 -7.00
N ARG A 90 -2.58 21.16 -7.38
CA ARG A 90 -1.24 20.89 -6.77
C ARG A 90 -1.26 20.93 -5.24
N ALA A 91 -2.02 21.85 -4.65
CA ALA A 91 -2.18 21.96 -3.20
C ALA A 91 -2.78 20.70 -2.55
N ASP A 92 -3.65 19.97 -3.25
CA ASP A 92 -4.25 18.73 -2.73
C ASP A 92 -3.21 17.60 -2.67
N TYR A 93 -2.36 17.50 -3.71
CA TYR A 93 -1.24 16.54 -3.73
C TYR A 93 -0.22 16.84 -2.62
N ASP A 94 0.14 18.10 -2.41
CA ASP A 94 1.04 18.51 -1.33
C ASP A 94 0.43 18.19 0.05
N THR A 95 -0.89 18.36 0.19
CA THR A 95 -1.63 18.01 1.41
C THR A 95 -1.65 16.50 1.65
N ALA A 96 -1.94 15.68 0.64
CA ALA A 96 -1.88 14.22 0.82
C ALA A 96 -0.46 13.73 1.12
N TRP A 97 0.57 14.32 0.51
CA TRP A 97 1.95 13.98 0.81
C TRP A 97 2.31 14.31 2.27
N THR A 98 1.94 15.50 2.75
CA THR A 98 2.17 15.89 4.16
C THR A 98 1.38 15.02 5.13
N LEU A 99 0.14 14.64 4.82
CA LEU A 99 -0.66 13.71 5.63
C LEU A 99 -0.06 12.29 5.65
N ASN A 100 0.42 11.77 4.51
CA ASN A 100 1.11 10.49 4.45
C ASN A 100 2.42 10.52 5.27
N LEU A 101 3.17 11.61 5.21
CA LEU A 101 4.38 11.78 6.02
C LEU A 101 4.05 11.86 7.52
N ALA A 102 3.02 12.62 7.91
CA ALA A 102 2.56 12.71 9.28
C ALA A 102 2.08 11.35 9.82
N LYS A 103 1.34 10.59 9.00
CA LYS A 103 0.91 9.22 9.30
C LYS A 103 2.11 8.30 9.52
N ALA A 104 3.09 8.31 8.61
CA ALA A 104 4.30 7.50 8.74
C ALA A 104 5.07 7.82 10.02
N LEU A 105 5.20 9.12 10.35
CA LEU A 105 5.83 9.57 11.59
C LEU A 105 5.06 9.09 12.83
N LEU A 106 3.73 9.23 12.83
CA LEU A 106 2.87 8.77 13.93
C LEU A 106 2.99 7.26 14.15
N THR A 107 2.97 6.46 13.07
CA THR A 107 3.14 5.01 13.16
C THR A 107 4.52 4.64 13.69
N ALA A 108 5.59 5.33 13.25
CA ALA A 108 6.93 5.09 13.76
C ALA A 108 7.05 5.42 15.25
N VAL A 109 6.50 6.55 15.70
CA VAL A 109 6.49 6.93 17.13
C VAL A 109 5.66 5.96 17.96
N ALA A 110 4.50 5.52 17.45
CA ALA A 110 3.65 4.54 18.12
C ALA A 110 4.36 3.19 18.28
N LEU A 111 5.12 2.76 17.27
CA LEU A 111 5.89 1.53 17.32
C LEU A 111 7.04 1.63 18.32
N TYR A 112 7.80 2.73 18.30
CA TYR A 112 8.91 2.97 19.22
C TYR A 112 8.46 3.05 20.69
N THR A 113 7.40 3.83 20.97
CA THR A 113 6.85 3.95 22.33
C THR A 113 6.10 2.70 22.79
N GLY A 114 5.53 1.94 21.85
CA GLY A 114 4.87 0.66 22.10
C GLY A 114 5.83 -0.51 22.27
N ALA A 115 7.10 -0.37 21.88
CA ALA A 115 8.11 -1.43 21.93
C ALA A 115 8.30 -2.00 23.33
N GLY A 116 8.36 -1.15 24.36
CA GLY A 116 8.48 -1.59 25.75
C GLY A 116 7.23 -2.35 26.25
N TRP A 117 6.03 -1.95 25.81
CA TRP A 117 4.80 -2.67 26.14
C TRP A 117 4.72 -4.03 25.43
N LEU A 118 5.14 -4.09 24.16
CA LEU A 118 5.22 -5.32 23.38
C LEU A 118 6.26 -6.29 23.96
N ALA A 119 7.43 -5.80 24.36
CA ALA A 119 8.46 -6.60 25.01
C ALA A 119 7.97 -7.23 26.31
N GLY A 120 7.21 -6.47 27.11
CA GLY A 120 6.56 -6.98 28.32
C GLY A 120 5.43 -7.97 28.06
N PHE A 121 4.66 -7.78 26.98
CA PHE A 121 3.55 -8.67 26.60
C PHE A 121 4.03 -10.02 26.04
N PHE A 122 5.14 -10.02 25.30
CA PHE A 122 5.71 -11.22 24.69
C PHE A 122 6.82 -11.88 25.51
N GLU A 123 7.11 -11.36 26.72
CA GLU A 123 8.18 -11.84 27.63
C GLU A 123 9.58 -11.92 26.97
N GLU A 124 9.82 -11.10 25.95
CA GLU A 124 11.06 -11.12 25.15
C GLU A 124 11.75 -9.75 25.17
N PRO A 125 12.74 -9.53 26.06
CA PRO A 125 13.46 -8.25 26.19
C PRO A 125 14.20 -7.84 24.92
N ARG A 126 14.51 -8.82 24.04
CA ARG A 126 15.20 -8.57 22.76
C ARG A 126 14.33 -7.81 21.75
N LEU A 127 13.00 -7.77 21.95
CA LEU A 127 12.09 -6.95 21.13
C LEU A 127 12.27 -5.46 21.37
N GLU A 128 12.67 -5.04 22.58
CA GLU A 128 12.87 -3.62 22.89
C GLU A 128 14.06 -3.02 22.13
N ALA A 129 15.11 -3.82 21.88
CA ALA A 129 16.28 -3.37 21.14
C ALA A 129 16.11 -3.40 19.61
N LEU A 130 15.01 -3.98 19.11
CA LEU A 130 14.75 -4.15 17.68
C LEU A 130 13.98 -2.96 17.07
N PHE A 131 13.23 -2.22 17.87
CA PHE A 131 12.41 -1.07 17.47
C PHE A 131 13.04 0.25 17.93
#